data_AF-E6V3S9-F1
#
_entry.id   AF-E6V3S9-F1
#
_cell.length_a   1.000
_cell.length_b   1.000
_cell.length_c   1.000
_cell.angle_alpha   90.00
_cell.angle_beta   90.00
_cell.angle_gamma   90.00
#
_symmetry.space_group_name_H-M   'P 1'
#
loop_
_entity.id
_entity.type
_entity.pdbx_description
1 polymer ?
#
loop_
_entity_poly.entity_id
_entity_poly.type
_entity_poly.pdbx_seq_one_letter_code
_entity_poly.pdbx_strand_id
1 'polypeptide(L)'
;MVIRLLDHLQHCSTYDDGQIIFEMIAPKVEAGEDVVLSFDGVSAVPSAFVNAALLRLVERVSIDEVRRHLSIVDSTRQINDMIRSRFGFVQAQAGNAA
;
A
#
# COMPACT_ATOMS: atom_id res chain seq x y z
N MET A 1 -8.15 9.07 8.05
CA MET A 1 -9.27 8.90 7.09
C MET A 1 -9.33 7.44 6.63
N VAL A 2 -10.51 6.86 6.40
CA VAL A 2 -10.63 5.47 5.87
C VAL A 2 -10.92 5.51 4.37
N ILE A 3 -10.19 4.71 3.60
CA ILE A 3 -10.39 4.48 2.16
C ILE A 3 -10.66 3.00 1.98
N ARG A 4 -11.90 2.66 1.60
CA ARG A 4 -12.27 1.29 1.24
C ARG A 4 -11.98 1.07 -0.24
N LEU A 5 -11.18 0.07 -0.56
CA LEU A 5 -10.70 -0.14 -1.93
C LEU A 5 -11.84 -0.30 -2.94
N LEU A 6 -12.87 -1.06 -2.59
CA LEU A 6 -14.00 -1.34 -3.48
C LEU A 6 -14.99 -0.18 -3.66
N ASP A 7 -14.83 0.93 -2.94
CA ASP A 7 -15.59 2.17 -3.21
C ASP A 7 -14.99 2.95 -4.39
N HIS A 8 -13.72 2.68 -4.71
CA HIS A 8 -12.96 3.37 -5.76
C HIS A 8 -12.63 2.48 -6.95
N LEU A 9 -12.72 1.17 -6.78
CA LEU A 9 -12.30 0.18 -7.77
C LEU A 9 -13.37 -0.90 -7.95
N GLN A 10 -13.56 -1.34 -9.19
CA GLN A 10 -14.36 -2.53 -9.47
C GLN A 10 -13.65 -3.82 -9.06
N HIS A 11 -12.31 -3.84 -9.16
CA HIS A 11 -11.46 -4.96 -8.78
C HIS A 11 -10.09 -4.47 -8.31
N CYS A 12 -9.37 -5.30 -7.55
CA CYS A 12 -8.00 -5.03 -7.07
C CYS A 12 -7.01 -6.00 -7.74
N SER A 13 -7.03 -6.11 -9.07
CA SER A 13 -6.41 -7.21 -9.82
C SER A 13 -5.33 -6.76 -10.81
N THR A 14 -5.12 -5.46 -10.98
CA THR A 14 -4.17 -4.92 -11.95
C THR A 14 -3.19 -3.92 -11.32
N TYR A 15 -2.15 -3.57 -12.09
CA TYR A 15 -1.26 -2.48 -11.73
C TYR A 15 -1.99 -1.14 -11.70
N ASP A 16 -2.85 -0.88 -12.69
CA ASP A 16 -3.60 0.37 -12.82
C ASP A 16 -4.59 0.57 -11.67
N ASP A 17 -5.23 -0.50 -11.20
CA ASP A 17 -6.04 -0.46 -9.98
C ASP A 17 -5.22 0.03 -8.78
N GLY A 18 -4.00 -0.50 -8.63
CA GLY A 18 -3.10 -0.10 -7.56
C GLY A 18 -2.60 1.34 -7.73
N GLN A 19 -2.43 1.79 -8.97
CA GLN A 19 -2.04 3.16 -9.28
C GLN A 19 -3.08 4.18 -8.83
N ILE A 20 -4.38 3.88 -9.01
CA ILE A 20 -5.47 4.73 -8.52
C ILE A 20 -5.40 4.88 -6.99
N ILE A 21 -5.13 3.79 -6.27
CA ILE A 21 -4.96 3.84 -4.81
C ILE A 21 -3.74 4.67 -4.42
N PHE A 22 -2.61 4.48 -5.10
CA PHE A 22 -1.40 5.27 -4.87
C PHE A 22 -1.67 6.77 -4.99
N GLU A 23 -2.35 7.20 -6.06
CA GLU A 23 -2.65 8.62 -6.31
C GLU A 23 -3.55 9.23 -5.23
N MET A 24 -4.38 8.42 -4.56
CA MET A 24 -5.19 8.88 -3.44
C MET A 24 -4.42 8.97 -2.12
N ILE A 25 -3.54 8.01 -1.84
CA ILE A 25 -2.85 7.92 -0.54
C ILE A 25 -1.55 8.71 -0.49
N ALA A 26 -0.81 8.80 -1.59
CA ALA A 26 0.49 9.45 -1.65
C ALA A 26 0.47 10.90 -1.16
N PRO A 27 -0.36 11.82 -1.71
CA PRO A 27 -0.35 13.21 -1.27
C PRO A 27 -0.74 13.39 0.21
N LYS A 28 -1.52 12.45 0.76
CA LYS A 28 -1.95 12.48 2.17
C LYS A 28 -0.84 12.05 3.11
N VAL A 29 -0.19 10.93 2.79
CA VAL A 29 0.94 10.43 3.55
C VAL A 29 2.12 11.40 3.46
N GLU A 30 2.38 12.00 2.30
CA GLU A 30 3.40 13.05 2.12
C GLU A 30 3.11 14.29 2.97
N ALA A 31 1.84 14.60 3.22
CA ALA A 31 1.42 15.69 4.12
C ALA A 31 1.43 15.30 5.62
N GLY A 32 1.79 14.06 5.96
CA GLY A 32 1.75 13.54 7.34
C GLY A 32 0.35 13.23 7.86
N GLU A 33 -0.63 13.03 6.97
CA GLU A 33 -1.99 12.64 7.34
C GLU A 33 -2.12 11.13 7.50
N ASP A 34 -2.87 10.69 8.52
CA ASP A 34 -3.16 9.27 8.74
C ASP A 34 -4.23 8.74 7.77
N VAL A 35 -3.85 7.72 7.01
CA VAL A 35 -4.69 7.00 6.05
C VAL A 35 -4.85 5.55 6.50
N VAL A 36 -6.10 5.08 6.47
CA VAL A 36 -6.47 3.68 6.71
C VAL A 36 -7.00 3.10 5.40
N LEU A 37 -6.31 2.10 4.84
CA LEU A 37 -6.78 1.34 3.68
C LEU A 37 -7.55 0.10 4.15
N SER A 38 -8.85 0.07 3.86
CA SER A 38 -9.71 -1.08 4.12
C SER A 38 -9.79 -1.97 2.88
N PHE A 39 -9.41 -3.23 3.06
CA PHE A 39 -9.53 -4.30 2.08
C PHE A 39 -10.86 -5.06 2.20
N ASP A 40 -11.88 -4.49 2.86
CA ASP A 40 -13.14 -5.20 3.07
C ASP A 40 -13.80 -5.62 1.74
N GLY A 41 -14.10 -6.91 1.64
CA GLY A 41 -14.59 -7.56 0.41
C GLY A 41 -13.50 -7.99 -0.58
N VAL A 42 -12.22 -7.73 -0.32
CA VAL A 42 -11.08 -8.14 -1.17
C VAL A 42 -10.44 -9.42 -0.62
N SER A 43 -10.59 -10.52 -1.34
CA SER A 43 -10.05 -11.82 -0.92
C SER A 43 -8.55 -11.98 -1.19
N ALA A 44 -8.08 -11.46 -2.32
CA ALA A 44 -6.68 -11.52 -2.73
C ALA A 44 -6.36 -10.37 -3.68
N VAL A 45 -5.08 -10.01 -3.74
CA VAL A 45 -4.52 -9.05 -4.70
C VAL A 45 -3.23 -9.61 -5.31
N PRO A 46 -2.92 -9.31 -6.58
CA PRO A 46 -1.64 -9.68 -7.16
C PRO A 46 -0.53 -8.74 -6.69
N SER A 47 0.71 -9.20 -6.85
CA SER A 47 1.89 -8.39 -6.53
C SER A 47 1.95 -7.09 -7.33
N ALA A 48 1.45 -7.07 -8.56
CA ALA A 48 1.41 -5.88 -9.41
C ALA A 48 0.59 -4.75 -8.75
N PHE A 49 -0.57 -5.09 -8.17
CA PHE A 49 -1.41 -4.15 -7.43
C PHE A 49 -0.67 -3.59 -6.21
N VAL A 50 -0.12 -4.48 -5.37
CA VAL A 50 0.62 -4.08 -4.15
C VAL A 50 1.81 -3.20 -4.50
N ASN A 51 2.52 -3.54 -5.58
CA ASN A 51 3.69 -2.79 -6.01
C ASN A 51 3.32 -1.38 -6.45
N ALA A 52 2.27 -1.25 -7.26
CA ALA A 52 1.76 0.03 -7.72
C ALA A 52 1.27 0.90 -6.56
N ALA A 53 0.45 0.33 -5.66
CA ALA A 53 -0.17 1.06 -4.56
C ALA A 53 0.82 1.46 -3.46
N LEU A 54 1.70 0.54 -3.04
CA LEU A 54 2.47 0.67 -1.80
C LEU A 54 3.98 0.82 -2.01
N LEU A 55 4.57 0.13 -2.99
CA LEU A 55 6.03 0.22 -3.18
C LEU A 55 6.44 1.58 -3.70
N ARG A 56 5.66 2.12 -4.65
CA ARG A 56 5.82 3.48 -5.16
C ARG A 56 5.69 4.54 -4.06
N LEU A 57 4.92 4.25 -3.01
CA LEU A 57 4.81 5.15 -1.87
C LEU A 57 6.14 5.28 -1.10
N VAL A 58 6.89 4.17 -0.99
CA VAL A 58 8.23 4.17 -0.35
C VAL A 58 9.29 4.90 -1.20
N GLU A 59 9.05 5.09 -2.49
CA GLU A 59 9.91 5.94 -3.35
C GLU A 59 9.68 7.43 -3.10
N ARG A 60 8.53 7.79 -2.50
CA ARG A 60 8.13 9.18 -2.22
C ARG A 60 8.41 9.61 -0.79
N VAL A 61 8.20 8.71 0.16
CA VAL A 61 8.39 8.92 1.60
C VAL A 61 9.16 7.75 2.20
N SER A 62 9.79 7.95 3.35
CA SER A 62 10.53 6.87 4.01
C SER A 62 9.57 5.74 4.43
N ILE A 63 10.10 4.51 4.52
CA ILE A 63 9.32 3.37 5.00
C ILE A 63 8.75 3.58 6.41
N ASP A 64 9.44 4.38 7.23
CA ASP A 64 8.99 4.72 8.59
C ASP A 64 7.80 5.68 8.55
N GLU A 65 7.80 6.67 7.65
CA GLU A 65 6.63 7.54 7.44
C GLU A 65 5.44 6.75 6.89
N VAL A 66 5.67 5.82 5.95
CA VAL A 66 4.60 4.91 5.48
C VAL A 66 4.03 4.12 6.65
N ARG A 67 4.87 3.52 7.50
CA ARG A 67 4.39 2.74 8.66
C ARG A 67 3.67 3.60 9.71
N ARG A 68 4.06 4.87 9.85
CA ARG A 68 3.44 5.80 10.79
C ARG A 68 2.06 6.24 10.32
N HIS A 69 1.93 6.59 9.04
CA HIS A 69 0.75 7.26 8.51
C HIS A 69 -0.17 6.35 7.69
N LEU A 70 0.26 5.15 7.30
CA LEU A 70 -0.56 4.19 6.56
C LEU A 70 -0.87 2.95 7.40
N SER A 71 -2.16 2.75 7.67
CA SER A 71 -2.70 1.54 8.29
C SER A 71 -3.48 0.70 7.28
N ILE A 72 -3.39 -0.62 7.39
CA ILE A 72 -4.14 -1.56 6.56
C ILE A 72 -5.08 -2.36 7.46
N VAL A 73 -6.36 -2.40 7.09
CA VAL A 73 -7.43 -3.08 7.84
C VAL A 73 -8.29 -3.94 6.92
N ASP A 74 -9.10 -4.81 7.50
CA ASP A 74 -10.04 -5.71 6.79
C ASP A 74 -9.38 -6.57 5.69
N SER A 75 -8.10 -6.89 5.87
CA SER A 75 -7.29 -7.64 4.93
C SER A 75 -7.15 -9.11 5.33
N THR A 76 -7.02 -9.98 4.33
CA THR A 76 -6.73 -11.39 4.59
C THR A 76 -5.27 -11.59 5.02
N ARG A 77 -4.97 -12.74 5.65
CA ARG A 77 -3.59 -13.11 6.01
C ARG A 77 -2.66 -13.08 4.79
N GLN A 78 -3.13 -13.59 3.65
CA GLN A 78 -2.36 -13.63 2.41
C GLN A 78 -1.97 -12.23 1.92
N ILE A 79 -2.90 -11.28 1.96
CA ILE A 79 -2.66 -9.88 1.60
C ILE A 79 -1.61 -9.27 2.54
N ASN A 80 -1.78 -9.47 3.86
CA ASN A 80 -0.85 -8.98 4.85
C ASN A 80 0.57 -9.53 4.68
N ASP A 81 0.70 -10.82 4.39
CA ASP A 81 2.00 -11.46 4.18
C ASP A 81 2.67 -10.95 2.90
N MET A 82 1.89 -10.73 1.84
CA MET A 82 2.40 -10.12 0.61
C MET A 82 2.94 -8.71 0.86
N ILE A 83 2.18 -7.87 1.57
CA ILE A 83 2.57 -6.49 1.88
C ILE A 83 3.83 -6.47 2.75
N ARG A 84 3.87 -7.28 3.82
CA ARG A 84 5.07 -7.39 4.69
C ARG A 84 6.30 -7.84 3.91
N SER A 85 6.15 -8.86 3.06
CA SER A 85 7.23 -9.35 2.23
C SER A 85 7.80 -8.25 1.34
N ARG A 86 6.93 -7.47 0.66
CA ARG A 86 7.35 -6.37 -0.21
C ARG A 86 8.07 -5.26 0.55
N PHE A 87 7.55 -4.82 1.68
CA PHE A 87 8.23 -3.83 2.53
C PHE A 87 9.57 -4.36 3.07
N GLY A 88 9.64 -5.64 3.45
CA GLY A 88 10.89 -6.28 3.88
C GLY A 88 11.96 -6.29 2.79
N PHE A 89 11.58 -6.58 1.54
CA PHE A 89 12.49 -6.51 0.40
C PHE A 89 13.04 -5.10 0.17
N VAL A 90 12.18 -4.07 0.24
CA VAL A 90 12.61 -2.67 0.06
C VAL A 90 13.55 -2.24 1.19
N GLN A 91 13.22 -2.58 2.44
CA GLN A 91 14.07 -2.26 3.59
C GLN A 91 15.46 -2.91 3.48
N ALA A 92 15.52 -4.16 3.04
CA ALA A 92 16.79 -4.87 2.85
C ALA A 92 17.63 -4.28 1.70
N GLN A 93 17.00 -3.82 0.60
CA GLN A 93 17.72 -3.14 -0.48
C GLN A 93 18.25 -1.76 -0.07
N ALA A 94 17.46 -0.98 0.66
CA ALA A 94 17.88 0.33 1.17
C ALA A 94 19.07 0.23 2.14
N GLY A 95 19.14 -0.83 2.95
CA GLY A 95 20.27 -1.09 3.85
C GLY A 95 21.56 -1.57 3.16
N ASN A 96 21.48 -2.10 1.93
CA ASN A 96 22.65 -2.52 1.16
C ASN A 96 23.21 -1.42 0.24
N ALA A 97 22.52 -0.28 0.15
CA ALA A 97 22.91 0.87 -0.67
C ALA A 97 23.59 1.99 0.14
N ALA A 98 23.77 1.81 1.45
CA ALA A 98 24.42 2.72 2.39
C ALA A 98 25.76 2.15 2.88
#